data_AF-A0AAU4PPN2-F1
#
_entry.id   AF-A0AAU4PPN2-F1
#
_cell.length_a   1.000
_cell.length_b   1.000
_cell.length_c   1.000
_cell.angle_alpha   90.00
_cell.angle_beta   90.00
_cell.angle_gamma   90.00
#
_symmetry.space_group_name_H-M   'P 1'
#
loop_
_entity.id
_entity.type
_entity.pdbx_description
1 polymer ?
#
loop_
_entity_poly.entity_id
_entity_poly.type
_entity_poly.pdbx_seq_one_letter_code
_entity_poly.pdbx_strand_id
1 'polypeptide(L)'
;MGVSGQGSLLRDERAAAPAVAPPFHAAAPLPPAATRRARRLEGLLGDPRDRANPYGHHALTLPGGLPALSGIAASEVRSAGESGYFGGAEALVAALRPLFRRDLALGHATVTGALFAADGPDGPMPARTVELARLLGPAALSAAAGTALRAAVRAVSEGERKTPGLSRWRASLARSFADLAACESLTAVALRSLTRSPGTGQALRAAAGCVVPGLAAEILDESVLTLGECGHEPGSAALRWCAKTAAEVSYVRETIGMANCRAELMHELPSSAGPGGGRVAARPTAARGDADFDWAAELHAVLDAAAAHGSGDADRPVPGQTRAARRLLAERRLLTGADRSMAQAGTAAAERYAQLLTVCAVLAVHRDAALYGGSRFLASGAWSTLALTRAVQRLGLPPVGPFVEAQAAVEAELDSRDRLRADCDLHATRILW
;
A
#
# COMPACT_ATOMS: atom_id res chain seq x y z
N MET A 1 27.32 -50.82 -43.52
CA MET A 1 27.73 -49.47 -43.07
C MET A 1 26.64 -48.49 -43.47
N GLY A 2 26.06 -47.75 -42.52
CA GLY A 2 25.10 -46.68 -42.83
C GLY A 2 23.83 -46.71 -41.99
N VAL A 3 23.94 -46.21 -40.77
CA VAL A 3 22.87 -45.86 -39.82
C VAL A 3 22.09 -44.65 -40.35
N SER A 4 20.77 -44.58 -40.14
CA SER A 4 20.11 -43.37 -39.61
C SER A 4 18.64 -43.59 -39.30
N GLY A 5 18.30 -43.49 -38.02
CA GLY A 5 16.95 -43.50 -37.50
C GLY A 5 16.21 -42.20 -37.84
N GLN A 6 14.92 -42.34 -38.14
CA GLN A 6 13.98 -41.24 -38.21
C GLN A 6 13.72 -40.69 -36.81
N GLY A 7 14.54 -39.72 -36.41
CA GLY A 7 14.31 -38.89 -35.24
C GLY A 7 13.33 -37.77 -35.59
N SER A 8 12.14 -37.84 -34.99
CA SER A 8 11.13 -36.79 -34.95
C SER A 8 11.73 -35.49 -34.39
N LEU A 9 12.07 -34.55 -35.26
CA LEU A 9 12.44 -33.17 -34.94
C LEU A 9 11.33 -32.22 -35.41
N LEU A 10 10.17 -32.32 -34.79
CA LEU A 10 9.27 -31.18 -34.62
C LEU A 10 9.48 -30.69 -33.19
N ARG A 11 10.59 -29.98 -32.96
CA ARG A 11 10.69 -29.06 -31.83
C ARG A 11 9.70 -27.94 -32.12
N ASP A 12 8.61 -27.98 -31.37
CA ASP A 12 7.69 -26.87 -31.18
C ASP A 12 8.46 -25.73 -30.49
N GLU A 13 9.30 -25.01 -31.25
CA GLU A 13 9.88 -23.72 -30.88
C GLU A 13 8.81 -22.63 -31.00
N ARG A 14 7.69 -22.83 -30.30
CA ARG A 14 7.01 -21.70 -29.68
C ARG A 14 7.94 -21.21 -28.59
N ALA A 15 8.89 -20.36 -28.98
CA ALA A 15 9.51 -19.43 -28.07
C ALA A 15 8.37 -18.74 -27.32
N ALA A 16 8.11 -19.20 -26.10
CA ALA A 16 7.20 -18.55 -25.19
C ALA A 16 7.78 -17.17 -24.99
N ALA A 17 7.23 -16.18 -25.69
CA ALA A 17 7.49 -14.78 -25.40
C ALA A 17 7.33 -14.64 -23.88
N PRO A 18 8.34 -14.11 -23.16
CA PRO A 18 8.24 -13.99 -21.72
C PRO A 18 6.95 -13.23 -21.43
N ALA A 19 6.04 -13.84 -20.68
CA ALA A 19 4.80 -13.21 -20.30
C ALA A 19 5.16 -11.88 -19.63
N VAL A 20 4.89 -10.77 -20.33
CA VAL A 20 5.14 -9.44 -19.81
C VAL A 20 4.27 -9.33 -18.57
N ALA A 21 4.90 -9.36 -17.39
CA ALA A 21 4.18 -9.23 -16.14
C ALA A 21 3.39 -7.92 -16.20
N PRO A 22 2.06 -7.94 -16.00
CA PRO A 22 1.27 -6.72 -16.06
C PRO A 22 1.81 -5.70 -15.06
N PRO A 23 1.76 -4.41 -15.40
CA PRO A 23 2.55 -3.38 -14.73
C PRO A 23 2.17 -3.17 -13.25
N PHE A 24 0.95 -3.51 -12.84
CA PHE A 24 0.41 -3.18 -11.52
C PHE A 24 0.12 -4.39 -10.63
N HIS A 25 0.75 -5.55 -10.90
CA HIS A 25 0.43 -6.88 -10.35
C HIS A 25 0.60 -7.05 -8.81
N ALA A 26 0.44 -5.99 -8.03
CA ALA A 26 0.52 -5.90 -6.56
C ALA A 26 -0.51 -6.77 -5.82
N ALA A 27 -1.58 -7.21 -6.49
CA ALA A 27 -2.52 -8.19 -5.93
C ALA A 27 -2.04 -9.66 -6.08
N ALA A 28 -0.96 -9.90 -6.83
CA ALA A 28 -0.43 -11.25 -7.02
C ALA A 28 0.01 -11.86 -5.66
N PRO A 29 -0.05 -13.19 -5.52
CA PRO A 29 0.51 -13.86 -4.36
C PRO A 29 1.98 -13.46 -4.17
N LEU A 30 2.35 -13.14 -2.92
CA LEU A 30 3.75 -12.89 -2.59
C LEU A 30 4.62 -14.10 -2.94
N PRO A 31 5.87 -13.88 -3.39
CA PRO A 31 6.80 -14.97 -3.62
C PRO A 31 6.94 -15.83 -2.36
N PRO A 32 6.92 -17.17 -2.45
CA PRO A 32 7.00 -18.05 -1.29
C PRO A 32 8.23 -17.79 -0.40
N ALA A 33 9.33 -17.30 -0.99
CA ALA A 33 10.53 -16.91 -0.26
C ALA A 33 10.26 -15.73 0.70
N ALA A 34 9.51 -14.71 0.28
CA ALA A 34 9.14 -13.58 1.12
C ALA A 34 8.26 -14.03 2.29
N THR A 35 7.24 -14.86 2.01
CA THR A 35 6.37 -15.42 3.05
C THR A 35 7.13 -16.27 4.06
N ARG A 36 8.09 -17.11 3.61
CA ARG A 36 8.94 -17.90 4.51
C ARG A 36 9.81 -17.03 5.40
N ARG A 37 10.41 -15.97 4.84
CA ARG A 37 11.24 -15.01 5.59
C ARG A 37 10.42 -14.25 6.63
N ALA A 38 9.24 -13.75 6.25
CA ALA A 38 8.33 -13.11 7.19
C ALA A 38 7.93 -14.06 8.34
N ARG A 39 7.57 -15.32 8.04
CA ARG A 39 7.26 -16.31 9.07
C ARG A 39 8.44 -16.63 9.98
N ARG A 40 9.65 -16.70 9.44
CA ARG A 40 10.88 -16.89 10.23
C ARG A 40 11.08 -15.71 11.19
N LEU A 41 10.93 -14.47 10.71
CA LEU A 41 11.01 -13.28 11.56
C LEU A 41 9.93 -13.26 12.63
N GLU A 42 8.68 -13.62 12.31
CA GLU A 42 7.62 -13.77 13.32
C GLU A 42 7.98 -14.78 14.40
N GLY A 43 8.59 -15.90 14.03
CA GLY A 43 9.07 -16.92 14.98
C GLY A 43 10.20 -16.38 15.87
N LEU A 44 11.15 -15.64 15.30
CA LEU A 44 12.26 -15.03 16.04
C LEU A 44 11.80 -13.93 17.00
N LEU A 45 10.81 -13.13 16.60
CA LEU A 45 10.27 -12.05 17.41
C LEU A 45 9.27 -12.55 18.48
N GLY A 46 8.81 -13.80 18.42
CA GLY A 46 7.91 -14.42 19.42
C GLY A 46 6.52 -13.78 19.51
N ASP A 47 5.70 -14.19 20.47
CA ASP A 47 4.35 -13.65 20.65
C ASP A 47 4.39 -12.17 21.11
N PRO A 48 3.84 -11.19 20.35
CA PRO A 48 3.80 -9.80 20.76
C PRO A 48 2.99 -9.51 22.02
N ARG A 49 2.08 -10.41 22.42
CA ARG A 49 1.24 -10.25 23.61
C ARG A 49 1.87 -10.86 24.86
N ASP A 50 2.90 -11.70 24.71
CA ASP A 50 3.63 -12.25 25.85
C ASP A 50 4.39 -11.13 26.57
N ARG A 51 4.14 -11.00 27.89
CA ARG A 51 4.76 -9.97 28.73
C ARG A 51 6.24 -10.24 29.00
N ALA A 52 6.67 -11.50 28.91
CA ALA A 52 8.06 -11.89 29.09
C ALA A 52 8.88 -11.75 27.79
N ASN A 53 8.22 -11.58 26.64
CA ASN A 53 8.89 -11.41 25.37
C ASN A 53 9.62 -10.05 25.34
N PRO A 54 10.96 -10.02 25.18
CA PRO A 54 11.72 -8.77 25.11
C PRO A 54 11.41 -7.96 23.85
N TYR A 55 10.87 -8.61 22.81
CA TYR A 55 10.34 -7.96 21.63
C TYR A 55 8.82 -7.79 21.71
N GLY A 56 8.16 -8.05 22.84
CA GLY A 56 6.71 -7.94 22.99
C GLY A 56 6.22 -6.50 23.09
N HIS A 57 4.94 -6.24 22.77
CA HIS A 57 4.33 -4.91 22.86
C HIS A 57 4.48 -4.30 24.27
N HIS A 58 4.44 -5.15 25.30
CA HIS A 58 4.66 -4.71 26.68
C HIS A 58 6.08 -4.14 26.87
N ALA A 59 7.12 -4.93 26.55
CA ALA A 59 8.52 -4.52 26.71
C ALA A 59 8.85 -3.28 25.88
N LEU A 60 8.35 -3.21 24.65
CA LEU A 60 8.58 -2.11 23.71
C LEU A 60 7.96 -0.77 24.15
N THR A 61 6.93 -0.80 24.99
CA THR A 61 6.33 0.42 25.54
C THR A 61 7.07 0.97 26.76
N LEU A 62 8.02 0.22 27.33
CA LEU A 62 8.78 0.66 28.48
C LEU A 62 9.99 1.50 28.06
N PRO A 63 10.42 2.48 28.88
CA PRO A 63 11.69 3.15 28.69
C PRO A 63 12.86 2.18 28.86
N GLY A 64 13.78 2.15 27.90
CA GLY A 64 14.92 1.23 27.90
C GLY A 64 15.07 0.58 26.53
N GLY A 65 16.26 0.74 25.93
CA GLY A 65 16.55 0.25 24.58
C GLY A 65 16.32 -1.25 24.42
N LEU A 66 16.07 -1.65 23.19
CA LEU A 66 15.78 -3.05 22.84
C LEU A 66 17.04 -3.87 22.61
N PRO A 67 16.96 -5.22 22.72
CA PRO A 67 18.00 -6.11 22.24
C PRO A 67 18.24 -5.90 20.74
N ALA A 68 19.42 -6.28 20.25
CA ALA A 68 19.94 -6.02 18.90
C ALA A 68 19.02 -6.47 17.73
N LEU A 69 17.96 -5.70 17.44
CA LEU A 69 17.16 -5.84 16.21
C LEU A 69 18.00 -5.53 14.97
N SER A 70 19.08 -4.75 15.12
CA SER A 70 20.07 -4.45 14.08
C SER A 70 20.67 -5.71 13.47
N GLY A 71 21.03 -6.71 14.27
CA GLY A 71 21.56 -7.99 13.76
C GLY A 71 20.51 -8.79 12.97
N ILE A 72 19.25 -8.75 13.42
CA ILE A 72 18.13 -9.41 12.72
C ILE A 72 17.88 -8.72 11.38
N ALA A 73 17.74 -7.39 11.37
CA ALA A 73 17.50 -6.61 10.16
C ALA A 73 18.65 -6.74 9.16
N ALA A 74 19.91 -6.67 9.61
CA ALA A 74 21.09 -6.85 8.75
C ALA A 74 21.14 -8.24 8.12
N SER A 75 20.66 -9.29 8.81
CA SER A 75 20.58 -10.64 8.23
C SER A 75 19.54 -10.77 7.11
N GLU A 76 18.52 -9.89 7.13
CA GLU A 76 17.43 -9.88 6.16
C GLU A 76 17.67 -8.90 5.01
N VAL A 77 18.30 -7.76 5.29
CA VAL A 77 18.70 -6.76 4.29
C VAL A 77 20.11 -7.11 3.81
N ARG A 78 20.19 -8.09 2.91
CA ARG A 78 21.43 -8.46 2.23
C ARG A 78 21.42 -7.87 0.82
N SER A 79 22.57 -7.37 0.38
CA SER A 79 22.79 -7.04 -1.03
C SER A 79 22.57 -8.31 -1.86
N ALA A 80 21.51 -8.33 -2.67
CA ALA A 80 21.45 -9.26 -3.79
C ALA A 80 22.37 -8.66 -4.88
N GLY A 81 23.08 -9.49 -5.67
CA GLY A 81 24.05 -9.02 -6.66
C GLY A 81 23.48 -8.09 -7.75
N GLU A 82 23.82 -8.27 -9.02
CA GLU A 82 23.49 -7.31 -10.08
C GLU A 82 21.99 -6.95 -10.25
N SER A 83 21.05 -7.74 -9.69
CA SER A 83 19.60 -7.45 -9.66
C SER A 83 19.01 -7.07 -8.29
N GLY A 84 19.79 -7.15 -7.20
CA GLY A 84 19.47 -6.61 -5.89
C GLY A 84 18.10 -6.90 -5.27
N TYR A 85 17.74 -6.01 -4.35
CA TYR A 85 16.41 -5.89 -3.77
C TYR A 85 15.43 -5.15 -4.67
N PHE A 86 15.88 -4.47 -5.73
CA PHE A 86 15.01 -3.70 -6.62
C PHE A 86 14.15 -4.57 -7.52
N GLY A 87 14.64 -5.74 -7.95
CA GLY A 87 13.82 -6.74 -8.65
C GLY A 87 12.71 -7.38 -7.79
N GLY A 88 12.67 -7.07 -6.49
CA GLY A 88 11.71 -7.62 -5.53
C GLY A 88 11.47 -6.72 -4.32
N ALA A 89 11.41 -5.39 -4.50
CA ALA A 89 11.33 -4.45 -3.39
C ALA A 89 10.08 -4.69 -2.52
N GLU A 90 8.95 -4.98 -3.17
CA GLU A 90 7.72 -5.42 -2.50
C GLU A 90 7.92 -6.72 -1.71
N ALA A 91 8.62 -7.70 -2.27
CA ALA A 91 8.93 -8.96 -1.60
C ALA A 91 9.88 -8.78 -0.40
N LEU A 92 10.84 -7.85 -0.49
CA LEU A 92 11.69 -7.45 0.63
C LEU A 92 10.87 -6.80 1.74
N VAL A 93 10.05 -5.79 1.41
CA VAL A 93 9.18 -5.11 2.37
C VAL A 93 8.21 -6.09 3.04
N ALA A 94 7.61 -7.00 2.26
CA ALA A 94 6.75 -8.05 2.79
C ALA A 94 7.49 -9.00 3.75
N ALA A 95 8.74 -9.34 3.43
CA ALA A 95 9.58 -10.14 4.32
C ALA A 95 9.89 -9.43 5.64
N LEU A 96 10.11 -8.11 5.60
CA LEU A 96 10.46 -7.26 6.76
C LEU A 96 9.25 -6.78 7.56
N ARG A 97 8.04 -6.94 7.03
CA ARG A 97 6.78 -6.53 7.67
C ARG A 97 6.64 -6.91 9.16
N PRO A 98 7.08 -8.09 9.64
CA PRO A 98 7.08 -8.42 11.07
C PRO A 98 7.83 -7.42 11.96
N LEU A 99 8.94 -6.84 11.49
CA LEU A 99 9.70 -5.82 12.24
C LEU A 99 8.90 -4.52 12.34
N PHE A 100 8.31 -4.07 11.23
CA PHE A 100 7.49 -2.86 11.20
C PHE A 100 6.22 -2.98 12.03
N ARG A 101 5.60 -4.16 12.04
CA ARG A 101 4.45 -4.43 12.89
C ARG A 101 4.77 -4.39 14.37
N ARG A 102 6.04 -4.55 14.73
CA ARG A 102 6.44 -4.70 16.11
C ARG A 102 6.62 -3.37 16.82
N ASP A 103 7.34 -2.49 16.17
CA ASP A 103 7.60 -1.13 16.65
C ASP A 103 7.84 -0.24 15.44
N LEU A 104 7.08 0.85 15.33
CA LEU A 104 7.07 1.67 14.13
C LEU A 104 8.40 2.41 13.98
N ALA A 105 8.78 3.21 14.97
CA ALA A 105 9.99 4.03 14.90
C ALA A 105 11.24 3.14 14.81
N LEU A 106 11.34 2.13 15.67
CA LEU A 106 12.53 1.28 15.71
C LEU A 106 12.61 0.34 14.52
N GLY A 107 11.50 -0.28 14.12
CA GLY A 107 11.48 -1.15 12.95
C GLY A 107 11.90 -0.40 11.69
N HIS A 108 11.37 0.81 11.51
CA HIS A 108 11.77 1.70 10.42
C HIS A 108 13.25 2.07 10.49
N ALA A 109 13.72 2.61 11.63
CA ALA A 109 15.11 3.06 11.78
C ALA A 109 16.12 1.91 11.58
N THR A 110 15.82 0.74 12.13
CA THR A 110 16.70 -0.44 12.05
C THR A 110 16.82 -0.95 10.61
N VAL A 111 15.70 -1.06 9.90
CA VAL A 111 15.70 -1.53 8.51
C VAL A 111 16.37 -0.52 7.59
N THR A 112 16.08 0.78 7.76
CA THR A 112 16.70 1.85 6.98
C THR A 112 18.22 1.90 7.21
N GLY A 113 18.67 1.76 8.46
CA GLY A 113 20.09 1.67 8.78
C GLY A 113 20.77 0.44 8.18
N ALA A 114 20.12 -0.74 8.24
CA ALA A 114 20.62 -1.96 7.62
C ALA A 114 20.71 -1.85 6.09
N LEU A 115 19.76 -1.16 5.46
CA LEU A 115 19.75 -0.89 4.02
C LEU A 115 20.95 -0.04 3.60
N PHE A 116 21.22 1.06 4.31
CA PHE A 116 22.39 1.90 4.00
C PHE A 116 23.72 1.20 4.31
N ALA A 117 23.78 0.40 5.38
CA ALA A 117 24.98 -0.35 5.72
C ALA A 117 25.33 -1.43 4.66
N ALA A 118 24.32 -1.99 3.98
CA ALA A 118 24.52 -3.01 2.94
C ALA A 118 25.24 -2.47 1.69
N ASP A 119 25.15 -1.16 1.43
CA ASP A 119 25.81 -0.50 0.29
C ASP A 119 27.21 0.03 0.61
N GLY A 120 27.69 -0.19 1.84
CA GLY A 120 29.02 0.20 2.31
C GLY A 120 29.11 1.65 2.82
N PRO A 121 30.05 1.96 3.72
CA PRO A 121 30.17 3.29 4.33
C PRO A 121 30.87 4.32 3.43
N ASP A 122 31.66 3.88 2.44
CA ASP A 122 32.59 4.72 1.70
C ASP A 122 32.10 4.98 0.27
N GLY A 123 31.19 5.96 0.11
CA GLY A 123 30.73 6.41 -1.20
C GLY A 123 29.38 7.12 -1.17
N PRO A 124 29.02 7.89 -2.20
CA PRO A 124 27.66 8.42 -2.33
C PRO A 124 26.67 7.26 -2.45
N MET A 125 25.60 7.29 -1.65
CA MET A 125 24.57 6.25 -1.68
C MET A 125 23.94 6.14 -3.07
N PRO A 126 23.72 4.92 -3.59
CA PRO A 126 23.00 4.74 -4.85
C PRO A 126 21.62 5.42 -4.79
N ALA A 127 21.26 6.20 -5.82
CA ALA A 127 19.99 6.92 -5.86
C ALA A 127 18.79 5.98 -5.62
N ARG A 128 18.85 4.77 -6.19
CA ARG A 128 17.84 3.72 -6.01
C ARG A 128 17.68 3.26 -4.55
N THR A 129 18.77 3.19 -3.79
CA THR A 129 18.73 2.85 -2.36
C THR A 129 18.03 3.94 -1.56
N VAL A 130 18.33 5.22 -1.85
CA VAL A 130 17.63 6.36 -1.24
C VAL A 130 16.13 6.33 -1.58
N GLU A 131 15.79 6.02 -2.82
CA GLU A 131 14.40 5.89 -3.26
C GLU A 131 13.65 4.74 -2.57
N LEU A 132 14.30 3.59 -2.36
CA LEU A 132 13.72 2.50 -1.56
C LEU A 132 13.58 2.91 -0.09
N ALA A 133 14.60 3.54 0.49
CA ALA A 133 14.58 3.98 1.88
C ALA A 133 13.39 4.90 2.17
N ARG A 134 13.07 5.82 1.25
CA ARG A 134 11.89 6.70 1.35
C ARG A 134 10.56 5.93 1.38
N LEU A 135 10.48 4.75 0.78
CA LEU A 135 9.29 3.89 0.77
C LEU A 135 9.18 2.97 2.00
N LEU A 136 10.26 2.81 2.78
CA LEU A 136 10.22 2.04 4.02
C LEU A 136 9.32 2.70 5.08
N GLY A 137 9.26 4.03 5.11
CA GLY A 137 8.35 4.78 6.00
C GLY A 137 6.88 4.48 5.74
N PRO A 138 6.34 4.71 4.51
CA PRO A 138 4.98 4.32 4.13
C PRO A 138 4.65 2.84 4.38
N ALA A 139 5.60 1.93 4.08
CA ALA A 139 5.43 0.52 4.35
C ALA A 139 5.32 0.21 5.86
N ALA A 140 6.18 0.84 6.67
CA ALA A 140 6.18 0.65 8.11
C ALA A 140 4.92 1.20 8.78
N LEU A 141 4.47 2.39 8.35
CA LEU A 141 3.23 3.01 8.79
C LEU A 141 2.01 2.14 8.47
N SER A 142 1.93 1.59 7.26
CA SER A 142 0.82 0.70 6.87
C SER A 142 0.81 -0.59 7.71
N ALA A 143 1.99 -1.19 7.95
CA ALA A 143 2.12 -2.37 8.80
C ALA A 143 1.69 -2.09 10.25
N ALA A 144 2.13 -0.97 10.83
CA ALA A 144 1.80 -0.57 12.19
C ALA A 144 0.30 -0.24 12.35
N ALA A 145 -0.27 0.55 11.42
CA ALA A 145 -1.69 0.86 11.39
C ALA A 145 -2.55 -0.42 11.23
N GLY A 146 -2.12 -1.38 10.42
CA GLY A 146 -2.77 -2.68 10.31
C GLY A 146 -2.78 -3.48 11.61
N THR A 147 -1.69 -3.43 12.39
CA THR A 147 -1.63 -4.07 13.72
C THR A 147 -2.57 -3.40 14.71
N ALA A 148 -2.62 -2.07 14.75
CA ALA A 148 -3.55 -1.32 15.61
C ALA A 148 -5.01 -1.61 15.25
N LEU A 149 -5.32 -1.59 13.95
CA LEU A 149 -6.65 -1.91 13.43
C LEU A 149 -7.11 -3.31 13.84
N ARG A 150 -6.24 -4.33 13.73
CA ARG A 150 -6.56 -5.69 14.21
C ARG A 150 -6.82 -5.73 15.71
N ALA A 151 -6.04 -4.98 16.51
CA ALA A 151 -6.26 -4.91 17.95
C ALA A 151 -7.64 -4.30 18.27
N ALA A 152 -8.04 -3.23 17.58
CA ALA A 152 -9.35 -2.60 17.73
C ALA A 152 -10.50 -3.52 17.28
N VAL A 153 -10.37 -4.20 16.12
CA VAL A 153 -11.37 -5.17 15.63
C VAL A 153 -11.58 -6.31 16.62
N ARG A 154 -10.47 -6.86 17.16
CA ARG A 154 -10.52 -7.89 18.17
C ARG A 154 -11.21 -7.40 19.46
N ALA A 155 -10.87 -6.20 19.92
CA ALA A 155 -11.48 -5.60 21.10
C ALA A 155 -13.00 -5.41 20.93
N VAL A 156 -13.45 -4.92 19.77
CA VAL A 156 -14.88 -4.80 19.44
C VAL A 156 -15.53 -6.18 19.42
N SER A 157 -14.93 -7.16 18.73
CA SER A 157 -15.47 -8.52 18.63
C SER A 157 -15.56 -9.25 19.98
N GLU A 158 -14.62 -8.98 20.89
CA GLU A 158 -14.61 -9.53 22.24
C GLU A 158 -15.57 -8.79 23.18
N GLY A 159 -15.65 -7.47 23.04
CA GLY A 159 -16.45 -6.56 23.88
C GLY A 159 -17.94 -6.60 23.56
N GLU A 160 -18.33 -6.78 22.31
CA GLU A 160 -19.75 -6.87 21.92
C GLU A 160 -20.52 -8.00 22.59
N ARG A 161 -19.82 -9.07 22.97
CA ARG A 161 -20.41 -10.16 23.77
C ARG A 161 -20.86 -9.69 25.17
N LYS A 162 -20.31 -8.57 25.64
CA LYS A 162 -20.48 -8.04 27.00
C LYS A 162 -21.24 -6.71 27.02
N THR A 163 -21.07 -5.86 26.00
CA THR A 163 -21.58 -4.50 25.96
C THR A 163 -22.38 -4.24 24.68
N PRO A 164 -23.71 -4.11 24.75
CA PRO A 164 -24.54 -3.71 23.61
C PRO A 164 -24.13 -2.32 23.08
N GLY A 165 -24.06 -2.18 21.76
CA GLY A 165 -23.81 -0.88 21.09
C GLY A 165 -22.38 -0.64 20.59
N LEU A 166 -21.44 -1.56 20.83
CA LEU A 166 -20.09 -1.51 20.23
C LEU A 166 -20.09 -1.78 18.71
N SER A 167 -21.18 -2.32 18.16
CA SER A 167 -21.37 -2.56 16.73
C SER A 167 -21.27 -1.31 15.86
N ARG A 168 -21.47 -0.12 16.45
CA ARG A 168 -21.24 1.17 15.76
C ARG A 168 -19.79 1.32 15.25
N TRP A 169 -18.82 0.72 15.96
CA TRP A 169 -17.41 0.81 15.62
C TRP A 169 -17.04 -0.05 14.41
N ARG A 170 -17.78 -1.13 14.13
CA ARG A 170 -17.53 -1.98 12.94
C ARG A 170 -17.50 -1.18 11.66
N ALA A 171 -18.50 -0.32 11.47
CA ALA A 171 -18.59 0.49 10.27
C ALA A 171 -17.42 1.48 10.14
N SER A 172 -16.94 2.01 11.27
CA SER A 172 -15.79 2.91 11.30
C SER A 172 -14.48 2.17 11.01
N LEU A 173 -14.25 1.03 11.66
CA LEU A 173 -13.07 0.19 11.43
C LEU A 173 -13.00 -0.36 10.01
N ALA A 174 -14.14 -0.69 9.39
CA ALA A 174 -14.19 -1.08 7.97
C ALA A 174 -13.81 0.08 7.02
N ARG A 175 -14.17 1.32 7.36
CA ARG A 175 -13.69 2.51 6.63
C ARG A 175 -12.18 2.70 6.79
N SER A 176 -11.65 2.55 8.01
CA SER A 176 -10.21 2.56 8.28
C SER A 176 -9.48 1.42 7.57
N PHE A 177 -10.10 0.25 7.42
CA PHE A 177 -9.55 -0.86 6.65
C PHE A 177 -9.48 -0.54 5.15
N ALA A 178 -10.51 0.11 4.58
CA ALA A 178 -10.47 0.56 3.19
C ALA A 178 -9.37 1.62 2.95
N ASP A 179 -9.14 2.52 3.91
CA ASP A 179 -8.03 3.47 3.84
C ASP A 179 -6.68 2.78 3.92
N LEU A 180 -6.54 1.80 4.81
CA LEU A 180 -5.32 1.00 4.90
C LEU A 180 -5.06 0.24 3.60
N ALA A 181 -6.08 -0.36 2.99
CA ALA A 181 -5.96 -1.00 1.69
C ALA A 181 -5.54 -0.01 0.58
N ALA A 182 -5.95 1.26 0.67
CA ALA A 182 -5.49 2.32 -0.22
C ALA A 182 -4.02 2.69 0.01
N CYS A 183 -3.57 2.78 1.27
CA CYS A 183 -2.16 2.96 1.62
C CYS A 183 -1.28 1.82 1.11
N GLU A 184 -1.71 0.58 1.31
CA GLU A 184 -1.00 -0.62 0.84
C GLU A 184 -0.97 -0.66 -0.70
N SER A 185 -2.07 -0.30 -1.37
CA SER A 185 -2.14 -0.23 -2.84
C SER A 185 -1.14 0.79 -3.40
N LEU A 186 -1.13 2.00 -2.85
CA LEU A 186 -0.21 3.06 -3.28
C LEU A 186 1.25 2.67 -3.00
N THR A 187 1.54 2.14 -1.82
CA THR A 187 2.89 1.72 -1.42
C THR A 187 3.38 0.56 -2.29
N ALA A 188 2.54 -0.44 -2.58
CA ALA A 188 2.90 -1.57 -3.43
C ALA A 188 3.18 -1.15 -4.88
N VAL A 189 2.36 -0.26 -5.46
CA VAL A 189 2.58 0.28 -6.81
C VAL A 189 3.85 1.15 -6.83
N ALA A 190 4.11 1.96 -5.81
CA ALA A 190 5.33 2.76 -5.68
C ALA A 190 6.59 1.89 -5.51
N LEU A 191 6.53 0.80 -4.76
CA LEU A 191 7.63 -0.17 -4.65
C LEU A 191 7.90 -0.86 -5.99
N ARG A 192 6.86 -1.18 -6.75
CA ARG A 192 6.99 -1.77 -8.09
C ARG A 192 7.59 -0.80 -9.10
N SER A 193 7.38 0.51 -8.95
CA SER A 193 8.03 1.49 -9.83
C SER A 193 9.56 1.48 -9.75
N LEU A 194 10.13 0.92 -8.67
CA LEU A 194 11.58 0.71 -8.54
C LEU A 194 12.15 -0.38 -9.46
N THR A 195 11.31 -1.29 -9.96
CA THR A 195 11.75 -2.40 -10.84
C THR A 195 12.12 -1.94 -12.26
N ARG A 196 11.78 -0.69 -12.60
CA ARG A 196 11.97 -0.09 -13.92
C ARG A 196 13.24 0.74 -13.98
N SER A 197 13.44 1.51 -15.04
CA SER A 197 14.56 2.45 -15.16
C SER A 197 14.52 3.57 -14.09
N PRO A 198 15.67 4.00 -13.52
CA PRO A 198 15.76 5.10 -12.55
C PRO A 198 15.06 6.37 -13.02
N GLY A 199 14.47 7.13 -12.08
CA GLY A 199 13.69 8.34 -12.37
C GLY A 199 12.23 8.11 -12.76
N THR A 200 11.84 6.91 -13.22
CA THR A 200 10.43 6.61 -13.50
C THR A 200 9.61 6.42 -12.22
N GLY A 201 8.35 6.88 -12.21
CA GLY A 201 7.43 6.72 -11.08
C GLY A 201 7.76 7.60 -9.87
N GLN A 202 8.49 8.70 -10.04
CA GLN A 202 8.79 9.65 -8.95
C GLN A 202 7.52 10.19 -8.28
N ALA A 203 6.54 10.63 -9.06
CA ALA A 203 5.26 11.11 -8.56
C ALA A 203 4.54 10.10 -7.63
N LEU A 204 4.63 8.80 -7.92
CA LEU A 204 4.01 7.76 -7.08
C LEU A 204 4.69 7.63 -5.72
N ARG A 205 6.02 7.67 -5.72
CA ARG A 205 6.81 7.53 -4.50
C ARG A 205 6.63 8.75 -3.60
N ALA A 206 6.60 9.94 -4.22
CA ALA A 206 6.26 11.17 -3.53
C ALA A 206 4.81 11.16 -2.99
N ALA A 207 3.84 10.67 -3.78
CA ALA A 207 2.46 10.51 -3.32
C ALA A 207 2.37 9.56 -2.11
N ALA A 208 3.10 8.44 -2.10
CA ALA A 208 3.16 7.53 -0.95
C ALA A 208 3.69 8.24 0.30
N GLY A 209 4.75 9.03 0.17
CA GLY A 209 5.31 9.84 1.26
C GLY A 209 4.40 10.96 1.76
N CYS A 210 3.48 11.47 0.93
CA CYS A 210 2.51 12.48 1.33
C CYS A 210 1.23 11.90 1.95
N VAL A 211 0.66 10.85 1.36
CA VAL A 211 -0.68 10.36 1.72
C VAL A 211 -0.64 9.38 2.89
N VAL A 212 0.28 8.42 2.86
CA VAL A 212 0.29 7.30 3.81
C VAL A 212 0.48 7.76 5.25
N PRO A 213 1.37 8.71 5.60
CA PRO A 213 1.50 9.19 6.97
C PRO A 213 0.27 9.92 7.51
N GLY A 214 -0.55 10.53 6.65
CA GLY A 214 -1.82 11.15 7.05
C GLY A 214 -2.87 10.10 7.39
N LEU A 215 -3.10 9.18 6.46
CA LEU A 215 -4.09 8.10 6.63
C LEU A 215 -3.73 7.14 7.76
N ALA A 216 -2.44 6.80 7.92
CA ALA A 216 -2.00 5.95 9.01
C ALA A 216 -2.23 6.58 10.38
N ALA A 217 -2.04 7.90 10.52
CA ALA A 217 -2.36 8.63 11.76
C ALA A 217 -3.86 8.52 12.08
N GLU A 218 -4.73 8.80 11.10
CA GLU A 218 -6.19 8.69 11.29
C GLU A 218 -6.61 7.27 11.71
N ILE A 219 -6.04 6.23 11.10
CA ILE A 219 -6.33 4.83 11.43
C ILE A 219 -5.85 4.50 12.85
N LEU A 220 -4.67 4.98 13.24
CA LEU A 220 -4.10 4.78 14.57
C LEU A 220 -4.94 5.49 15.65
N ASP A 221 -5.32 6.74 15.41
CA ASP A 221 -6.18 7.53 16.31
C ASP A 221 -7.55 6.87 16.50
N GLU A 222 -8.19 6.41 15.41
CA GLU A 222 -9.45 5.67 15.47
C GLU A 222 -9.29 4.35 16.25
N SER A 223 -8.15 3.67 16.10
CA SER A 223 -7.86 2.43 16.82
C SER A 223 -7.65 2.67 18.32
N VAL A 224 -6.92 3.74 18.69
CA VAL A 224 -6.72 4.16 20.08
C VAL A 224 -8.05 4.51 20.73
N LEU A 225 -8.87 5.32 20.05
CA LEU A 225 -10.21 5.69 20.50
C LEU A 225 -11.09 4.45 20.71
N THR A 226 -11.14 3.57 19.71
CA THR A 226 -11.96 2.34 19.76
C THR A 226 -11.53 1.43 20.91
N LEU A 227 -10.22 1.26 21.14
CA LEU A 227 -9.71 0.45 22.24
C LEU A 227 -10.14 1.01 23.61
N GLY A 228 -10.02 2.33 23.81
CA GLY A 228 -10.50 2.99 25.02
C GLY A 228 -12.00 2.81 25.25
N GLU A 229 -12.80 2.97 24.20
CA GLU A 229 -14.25 2.78 24.22
C GLU A 229 -14.67 1.31 24.46
N CYS A 230 -13.79 0.35 24.13
CA CYS A 230 -13.96 -1.06 24.47
C CYS A 230 -13.54 -1.38 25.92
N GLY A 231 -13.22 -0.36 26.74
CA GLY A 231 -12.84 -0.52 28.15
C GLY A 231 -11.40 -0.93 28.38
N HIS A 232 -10.50 -0.73 27.40
CA HIS A 232 -9.08 -0.93 27.64
C HIS A 232 -8.54 0.19 28.53
N GLU A 233 -8.12 -0.17 29.74
CA GLU A 233 -7.44 0.76 30.64
C GLU A 233 -6.20 1.37 29.99
N PRO A 234 -5.80 2.62 30.34
CA PRO A 234 -4.52 3.22 29.91
C PRO A 234 -3.31 2.33 30.21
N GLY A 235 -3.45 1.44 31.21
CA GLY A 235 -2.47 0.44 31.61
C GLY A 235 -2.43 -0.84 30.75
N SER A 236 -3.29 -0.99 29.75
CA SER A 236 -3.31 -2.18 28.90
C SER A 236 -2.19 -2.14 27.85
N ALA A 237 -1.59 -3.29 27.55
CA ALA A 237 -0.48 -3.36 26.60
C ALA A 237 -0.91 -2.95 25.18
N ALA A 238 -2.12 -3.31 24.75
CA ALA A 238 -2.64 -2.98 23.42
C ALA A 238 -2.86 -1.48 23.24
N LEU A 239 -3.53 -0.81 24.21
CA LEU A 239 -3.78 0.63 24.13
C LEU A 239 -2.47 1.42 24.22
N ARG A 240 -1.56 1.07 25.15
CA ARG A 240 -0.24 1.72 25.25
C ARG A 240 0.57 1.59 23.97
N TRP A 241 0.60 0.40 23.38
CA TRP A 241 1.33 0.17 22.13
C TRP A 241 0.73 1.02 21.00
N CYS A 242 -0.59 1.02 20.83
CA CYS A 242 -1.24 1.83 19.79
C CYS A 242 -0.99 3.33 19.99
N ALA A 243 -1.11 3.83 21.24
CA ALA A 243 -0.88 5.24 21.56
C ALA A 243 0.59 5.64 21.35
N LYS A 244 1.54 4.78 21.73
CA LYS A 244 2.96 4.98 21.42
C LYS A 244 3.18 5.07 19.91
N THR A 245 2.66 4.11 19.16
CA THR A 245 2.79 4.07 17.69
C THR A 245 2.16 5.31 17.03
N ALA A 246 1.01 5.78 17.50
CA ALA A 246 0.38 7.02 17.03
C ALA A 246 1.31 8.24 17.24
N ALA A 247 1.95 8.34 18.41
CA ALA A 247 2.89 9.42 18.71
C ALA A 247 4.16 9.38 17.82
N GLU A 248 4.57 8.20 17.36
CA GLU A 248 5.75 8.01 16.50
C GLU A 248 5.51 8.37 15.02
N VAL A 249 4.26 8.57 14.59
CA VAL A 249 3.94 8.90 13.19
C VAL A 249 4.63 10.19 12.75
N SER A 250 4.70 11.20 13.62
CA SER A 250 5.35 12.48 13.32
C SER A 250 6.85 12.33 13.05
N TYR A 251 7.54 11.50 13.84
CA TYR A 251 8.95 11.18 13.64
C TYR A 251 9.21 10.49 12.29
N VAL A 252 8.40 9.49 11.95
CA VAL A 252 8.54 8.80 10.66
C VAL A 252 8.21 9.74 9.50
N ARG A 253 7.19 10.60 9.63
CA ARG A 253 6.83 11.61 8.63
C ARG A 253 7.97 12.59 8.35
N GLU A 254 8.68 13.01 9.38
CA GLU A 254 9.86 13.86 9.24
C GLU A 254 10.97 13.13 8.48
N THR A 255 11.24 11.88 8.85
CA THR A 255 12.28 11.05 8.18
C THR A 255 11.97 10.78 6.71
N ILE A 256 10.69 10.66 6.34
CA ILE A 256 10.24 10.53 4.93
C ILE A 256 10.55 11.82 4.13
N GLY A 257 10.57 12.98 4.78
CA GLY A 257 10.76 14.27 4.11
C GLY A 257 9.51 14.70 3.34
N MET A 258 8.36 14.78 4.02
CA MET A 258 7.06 15.11 3.40
C MET A 258 7.09 16.43 2.60
N ALA A 259 7.85 17.44 3.02
CA ALA A 259 8.01 18.69 2.27
C ALA A 259 8.66 18.47 0.90
N ASN A 260 9.69 17.62 0.84
CA ASN A 260 10.35 17.24 -0.41
C ASN A 260 9.40 16.44 -1.31
N CYS A 261 8.63 15.51 -0.74
CA CYS A 261 7.62 14.77 -1.49
C CYS A 261 6.58 15.72 -2.14
N ARG A 262 6.12 16.74 -1.40
CA ARG A 262 5.21 17.75 -1.97
C ARG A 262 5.87 18.56 -3.08
N ALA A 263 7.12 19.00 -2.88
CA ALA A 263 7.86 19.73 -3.89
C ALA A 263 8.03 18.90 -5.17
N GLU A 264 8.38 17.61 -5.05
CA GLU A 264 8.46 16.67 -6.17
C GLU A 264 7.12 16.56 -6.91
N LEU A 265 6.00 16.40 -6.19
CA LEU A 265 4.66 16.38 -6.80
C LEU A 265 4.31 17.69 -7.50
N MET A 266 4.75 18.84 -6.98
CA MET A 266 4.53 20.13 -7.64
C MET A 266 5.26 20.22 -8.99
N HIS A 267 6.42 19.57 -9.11
CA HIS A 267 7.19 19.51 -10.38
C HIS A 267 6.57 18.51 -11.37
N GLU A 268 6.03 17.39 -10.86
CA GLU A 268 5.41 16.32 -11.65
C GLU A 268 3.95 16.64 -12.07
N LEU A 269 3.34 17.68 -11.51
CA LEU A 269 2.02 18.14 -11.93
C LEU A 269 2.09 18.52 -13.42
N PRO A 270 1.31 17.86 -14.31
CA PRO A 270 1.44 18.04 -15.76
C PRO A 270 1.34 19.51 -16.14
N SER A 271 2.43 20.14 -16.57
CA SER A 271 2.41 21.57 -16.86
C SER A 271 1.57 21.84 -18.12
N SER A 272 0.62 22.77 -18.06
CA SER A 272 -0.18 23.22 -19.21
C SER A 272 0.65 23.97 -20.27
N ALA A 273 1.98 24.05 -20.10
CA ALA A 273 2.90 24.82 -20.94
C ALA A 273 3.76 23.96 -21.90
N GLY A 274 3.49 22.66 -22.02
CA GLY A 274 4.17 21.78 -22.99
C GLY A 274 3.40 21.63 -24.32
N PRO A 275 4.05 21.70 -25.49
CA PRO A 275 3.41 21.44 -26.78
C PRO A 275 3.13 19.93 -26.90
N GLY A 276 2.01 19.48 -26.35
CA GLY A 276 1.70 18.05 -26.29
C GLY A 276 0.28 17.76 -25.80
N GLY A 277 -0.67 18.66 -26.08
CA GLY A 277 -2.09 18.36 -25.91
C GLY A 277 -2.52 17.23 -26.82
N GLY A 278 -2.93 16.10 -26.23
CA GLY A 278 -3.66 15.06 -26.93
C GLY A 278 -2.82 13.90 -27.48
N ARG A 279 -2.31 13.04 -26.59
CA ARG A 279 -2.17 11.61 -26.94
C ARG A 279 -3.34 10.87 -26.33
N VAL A 280 -4.39 10.70 -27.14
CA VAL A 280 -5.37 9.62 -26.94
C VAL A 280 -4.56 8.34 -26.84
N ALA A 281 -4.66 7.63 -25.71
CA ALA A 281 -3.99 6.35 -25.52
C ALA A 281 -4.45 5.39 -26.63
N ALA A 282 -3.61 5.21 -27.64
CA ALA A 282 -3.79 4.13 -28.60
C ALA A 282 -3.79 2.81 -27.83
N ARG A 283 -4.71 1.90 -28.21
CA ARG A 283 -4.83 0.55 -27.65
C ARG A 283 -3.45 -0.09 -27.43
N PRO A 284 -3.24 -0.82 -26.32
CA PRO A 284 -1.95 -1.45 -26.03
C PRO A 284 -1.73 -2.64 -26.98
N THR A 285 -1.18 -2.36 -28.16
CA THR A 285 -0.78 -3.37 -29.14
C THR A 285 0.60 -3.02 -29.71
N ALA A 286 1.63 -3.08 -28.86
CA ALA A 286 3.03 -3.34 -29.21
C ALA A 286 3.85 -3.35 -27.91
N ALA A 287 4.87 -4.21 -27.82
CA ALA A 287 5.79 -4.25 -26.70
C ALA A 287 6.56 -2.91 -26.62
N ARG A 288 6.11 -2.01 -25.74
CA ARG A 288 6.86 -0.79 -25.39
C ARG A 288 8.13 -1.20 -24.63
N GLY A 289 9.26 -0.60 -24.99
CA GLY A 289 10.51 -0.74 -24.24
C GLY A 289 10.40 -0.15 -22.84
N ASP A 290 11.30 -0.54 -21.94
CA ASP A 290 11.27 -0.14 -20.52
C ASP A 290 11.43 1.38 -20.29
N ALA A 291 12.04 2.08 -21.25
CA ALA A 291 12.28 3.53 -21.22
C ALA A 291 11.02 4.37 -21.51
N ASP A 292 9.97 3.79 -22.11
CA ASP A 292 8.75 4.51 -22.54
C ASP A 292 7.56 4.30 -21.59
N PHE A 293 7.75 3.61 -20.44
CA PHE A 293 6.67 3.32 -19.51
C PHE A 293 6.36 4.49 -18.58
N ASP A 294 5.28 5.22 -18.89
CA ASP A 294 4.76 6.28 -18.04
C ASP A 294 3.74 5.74 -17.03
N TRP A 295 4.19 5.60 -15.78
CA TRP A 295 3.36 5.17 -14.65
C TRP A 295 2.11 6.04 -14.45
N ALA A 296 2.23 7.36 -14.61
CA ALA A 296 1.11 8.28 -14.38
C ALA A 296 0.07 8.15 -15.49
N ALA A 297 0.49 8.07 -16.75
CA ALA A 297 -0.42 7.86 -17.87
C ALA A 297 -1.20 6.54 -17.77
N GLU A 298 -0.52 5.44 -17.44
CA GLU A 298 -1.15 4.13 -17.29
C GLU A 298 -2.15 4.09 -16.12
N LEU A 299 -1.80 4.73 -15.00
CA LEU A 299 -2.71 4.88 -13.85
C LEU A 299 -3.93 5.76 -14.17
N HIS A 300 -3.73 6.87 -14.88
CA HIS A 300 -4.84 7.71 -15.35
C HIS A 300 -5.76 6.96 -16.31
N ALA A 301 -5.21 6.10 -17.19
CA ALA A 301 -6.00 5.27 -18.09
C ALA A 301 -6.87 4.25 -17.32
N VAL A 302 -6.41 3.74 -16.18
CA VAL A 302 -7.21 2.88 -15.30
C VAL A 302 -8.41 3.66 -14.73
N LEU A 303 -8.23 4.91 -14.31
CA LEU A 303 -9.33 5.76 -13.86
C LEU A 303 -10.33 6.06 -15.00
N ASP A 304 -9.83 6.37 -16.19
CA ASP A 304 -10.65 6.60 -17.39
C ASP A 304 -11.51 5.38 -17.72
N ALA A 305 -10.90 4.18 -17.69
CA ALA A 305 -11.61 2.93 -17.90
C ALA A 305 -12.69 2.72 -16.83
N ALA A 306 -12.38 2.90 -15.54
CA ALA A 306 -13.33 2.72 -14.44
C ALA A 306 -14.54 3.69 -14.53
N ALA A 307 -14.31 4.91 -14.99
CA ALA A 307 -15.37 5.91 -15.20
C ALA A 307 -16.26 5.60 -16.41
N ALA A 308 -15.71 4.95 -17.44
CA ALA A 308 -16.41 4.54 -18.66
C ALA A 308 -17.23 3.25 -18.50
N HIS A 309 -16.93 2.40 -17.51
CA HIS A 309 -17.70 1.18 -17.24
C HIS A 309 -19.20 1.49 -17.04
N GLY A 310 -20.08 0.66 -17.59
CA GLY A 310 -21.54 0.82 -17.44
C GLY A 310 -22.16 1.99 -18.22
N SER A 311 -21.52 2.45 -19.30
CA SER A 311 -22.05 3.48 -20.22
C SER A 311 -22.94 2.93 -21.34
N GLY A 312 -23.08 1.60 -21.45
CA GLY A 312 -23.73 0.93 -22.59
C GLY A 312 -25.14 0.39 -22.35
N ASP A 313 -25.65 0.41 -21.11
CA ASP A 313 -26.98 -0.15 -20.78
C ASP A 313 -27.72 0.81 -19.84
N ALA A 314 -28.76 1.48 -20.36
CA ALA A 314 -29.47 2.55 -19.67
C ALA A 314 -30.31 2.06 -18.48
N ASP A 315 -30.69 0.78 -18.47
CA ASP A 315 -31.59 0.20 -17.47
C ASP A 315 -30.86 -0.43 -16.28
N ARG A 316 -29.52 -0.60 -16.35
CA ARG A 316 -28.74 -1.17 -15.25
C ARG A 316 -28.22 -0.08 -14.32
N PRO A 317 -28.39 -0.20 -12.98
CA PRO A 317 -27.84 0.78 -12.05
C PRO A 317 -26.32 0.86 -12.18
N VAL A 318 -25.81 2.09 -12.34
CA VAL A 318 -24.37 2.36 -12.43
C VAL A 318 -23.69 1.91 -11.13
N PRO A 319 -22.66 1.03 -11.18
CA PRO A 319 -21.94 0.58 -10.00
C PRO A 319 -21.39 1.74 -9.16
N GLY A 320 -21.37 1.59 -7.84
CA GLY A 320 -20.89 2.62 -6.91
C GLY A 320 -19.46 3.09 -7.22
N GLN A 321 -18.57 2.15 -7.55
CA GLN A 321 -17.21 2.43 -7.99
C GLN A 321 -17.16 3.35 -9.22
N THR A 322 -17.98 3.09 -10.24
CA THR A 322 -18.06 3.92 -11.46
C THR A 322 -18.53 5.33 -11.13
N ARG A 323 -19.53 5.48 -10.26
CA ARG A 323 -20.03 6.81 -9.84
C ARG A 323 -18.93 7.61 -9.15
N ALA A 324 -18.18 6.98 -8.24
CA ALA A 324 -17.05 7.61 -7.58
C ALA A 324 -15.91 7.94 -8.56
N ALA A 325 -15.59 7.02 -9.48
CA ALA A 325 -14.57 7.21 -10.50
C ALA A 325 -14.89 8.40 -11.43
N ARG A 326 -16.14 8.57 -11.86
CA ARG A 326 -16.57 9.73 -12.66
C ARG A 326 -16.35 11.06 -11.94
N ARG A 327 -16.60 11.10 -10.62
CA ARG A 327 -16.36 12.29 -9.79
C ARG A 327 -14.88 12.64 -9.70
N LEU A 328 -14.03 11.64 -9.52
CA LEU A 328 -12.58 11.77 -9.42
C LEU A 328 -11.94 12.10 -10.78
N LEU A 329 -12.52 11.61 -11.87
CA LEU A 329 -12.11 11.99 -13.23
C LEU A 329 -12.35 13.48 -13.51
N ALA A 330 -13.47 14.03 -13.06
CA ALA A 330 -13.72 15.47 -13.17
C ALA A 330 -12.66 16.28 -12.41
N GLU A 331 -12.30 15.85 -11.20
CA GLU A 331 -11.23 16.45 -10.40
C GLU A 331 -9.86 16.37 -11.11
N ARG A 332 -9.51 15.21 -11.67
CA ARG A 332 -8.27 15.06 -12.44
C ARG A 332 -8.20 16.05 -13.60
N ARG A 333 -9.30 16.20 -14.35
CA ARG A 333 -9.37 17.15 -15.48
C ARG A 333 -9.17 18.60 -15.05
N LEU A 334 -9.62 18.98 -13.85
CA LEU A 334 -9.36 20.30 -13.29
C LEU A 334 -7.88 20.49 -12.94
N LEU A 335 -7.26 19.49 -12.30
CA LEU A 335 -5.85 19.54 -11.88
C LEU A 335 -4.84 19.43 -13.02
N THR A 336 -5.23 18.83 -14.15
CA THR A 336 -4.37 18.65 -15.34
C THR A 336 -4.81 19.49 -16.54
N GLY A 337 -5.82 20.34 -16.39
CA GLY A 337 -6.39 21.16 -17.47
C GLY A 337 -5.53 22.37 -17.86
N ALA A 338 -5.86 23.01 -18.99
CA ALA A 338 -5.17 24.22 -19.46
C ALA A 338 -5.45 25.45 -18.57
N ASP A 339 -6.64 25.54 -17.98
CA ASP A 339 -7.14 26.69 -17.20
C ASP A 339 -6.64 26.73 -15.74
N ARG A 340 -5.50 26.10 -15.43
CA ARG A 340 -4.97 26.12 -14.07
C ARG A 340 -4.56 27.55 -13.70
N SER A 341 -5.27 28.13 -12.73
CA SER A 341 -4.83 29.40 -12.18
C SER A 341 -3.56 29.19 -11.35
N MET A 342 -2.63 30.14 -11.42
CA MET A 342 -1.37 30.11 -10.65
C MET A 342 -1.61 30.00 -9.13
N ALA A 343 -2.77 30.45 -8.64
CA ALA A 343 -3.21 30.33 -7.25
C ALA A 343 -3.54 28.88 -6.83
N GLN A 344 -3.84 28.00 -7.79
CA GLN A 344 -4.07 26.57 -7.56
C GLN A 344 -2.78 25.74 -7.65
N ALA A 345 -1.66 26.29 -8.11
CA ALA A 345 -0.40 25.56 -8.35
C ALA A 345 0.49 25.38 -7.09
N GLY A 346 -0.11 25.35 -5.89
CA GLY A 346 0.58 25.27 -4.61
C GLY A 346 0.59 23.87 -3.97
N THR A 347 1.00 23.81 -2.70
CA THR A 347 0.97 22.63 -1.82
C THR A 347 -0.36 21.88 -1.87
N ALA A 348 -1.50 22.60 -1.94
CA ALA A 348 -2.83 22.00 -1.98
C ALA A 348 -3.08 21.18 -3.25
N ALA A 349 -2.62 21.62 -4.43
CA ALA A 349 -2.77 20.82 -5.65
C ALA A 349 -1.88 19.57 -5.64
N ALA A 350 -0.68 19.66 -5.07
CA ALA A 350 0.18 18.50 -4.88
C ALA A 350 -0.49 17.45 -3.98
N GLU A 351 -1.11 17.87 -2.87
CA GLU A 351 -1.85 16.97 -1.98
C GLU A 351 -3.08 16.34 -2.66
N ARG A 352 -3.84 17.12 -3.42
CA ARG A 352 -4.98 16.59 -4.20
C ARG A 352 -4.53 15.62 -5.28
N TYR A 353 -3.43 15.91 -5.97
CA TYR A 353 -2.86 15.02 -6.98
C TYR A 353 -2.32 13.73 -6.37
N ALA A 354 -1.67 13.80 -5.19
CA ALA A 354 -1.26 12.62 -4.45
C ALA A 354 -2.46 11.72 -4.13
N GLN A 355 -3.58 12.30 -3.68
CA GLN A 355 -4.81 11.56 -3.42
C GLN A 355 -5.42 10.94 -4.70
N LEU A 356 -5.32 11.61 -5.85
CA LEU A 356 -5.72 11.03 -7.14
C LEU A 356 -4.84 9.85 -7.57
N LEU A 357 -3.52 9.94 -7.36
CA LEU A 357 -2.62 8.82 -7.62
C LEU A 357 -2.95 7.62 -6.71
N THR A 358 -3.32 7.84 -5.44
CA THR A 358 -3.85 6.80 -4.54
C THR A 358 -5.08 6.13 -5.12
N VAL A 359 -6.05 6.91 -5.62
CA VAL A 359 -7.26 6.38 -6.26
C VAL A 359 -6.91 5.51 -7.46
N CYS A 360 -6.00 5.97 -8.31
CA CYS A 360 -5.59 5.21 -9.48
C CYS A 360 -4.90 3.90 -9.08
N ALA A 361 -4.07 3.92 -8.04
CA ALA A 361 -3.42 2.73 -7.50
C ALA A 361 -4.45 1.71 -6.97
N VAL A 362 -5.47 2.17 -6.22
CA VAL A 362 -6.59 1.32 -5.75
C VAL A 362 -7.31 0.64 -6.92
N LEU A 363 -7.65 1.41 -7.96
CA LEU A 363 -8.33 0.87 -9.13
C LEU A 363 -7.43 -0.11 -9.91
N ALA A 364 -6.12 0.17 -9.99
CA ALA A 364 -5.17 -0.71 -10.66
C ALA A 364 -5.03 -2.05 -9.92
N VAL A 365 -4.90 -2.03 -8.59
CA VAL A 365 -4.87 -3.24 -7.75
C VAL A 365 -6.15 -4.04 -7.87
N HIS A 366 -7.32 -3.37 -7.85
CA HIS A 366 -8.61 -4.03 -8.04
C HIS A 366 -8.70 -4.70 -9.43
N ARG A 367 -8.35 -3.97 -10.50
CA ARG A 367 -8.38 -4.48 -11.87
C ARG A 367 -7.48 -5.70 -12.02
N ASP A 368 -6.26 -5.63 -11.49
CA ASP A 368 -5.29 -6.72 -11.61
C ASP A 368 -5.73 -7.95 -10.81
N ALA A 369 -6.31 -7.77 -9.61
CA ALA A 369 -6.90 -8.87 -8.84
C ALA A 369 -8.04 -9.57 -9.59
N ALA A 370 -8.86 -8.79 -10.32
CA ALA A 370 -9.97 -9.32 -11.11
C ALA A 370 -9.50 -10.06 -12.38
N LEU A 371 -8.45 -9.56 -13.04
CA LEU A 371 -7.97 -10.12 -14.32
C LEU A 371 -7.04 -11.32 -14.16
N TYR A 372 -6.12 -11.26 -13.20
CA TYR A 372 -5.02 -12.22 -13.11
C TYR A 372 -5.12 -13.15 -11.89
N GLY A 373 -6.23 -13.06 -11.16
CA GLY A 373 -6.42 -13.77 -9.91
C GLY A 373 -5.65 -13.14 -8.75
N GLY A 374 -5.97 -13.58 -7.54
CA GLY A 374 -5.47 -13.01 -6.29
C GLY A 374 -6.48 -13.17 -5.18
N SER A 375 -6.48 -12.23 -4.23
CA SER A 375 -7.47 -12.19 -3.17
C SER A 375 -8.89 -12.00 -3.74
N ARG A 376 -9.81 -12.92 -3.41
CA ARG A 376 -11.24 -12.81 -3.79
C ARG A 376 -11.86 -11.51 -3.30
N PHE A 377 -11.44 -11.04 -2.12
CA PHE A 377 -11.85 -9.76 -1.58
C PHE A 377 -11.40 -8.60 -2.48
N LEU A 378 -10.13 -8.60 -2.93
CA LEU A 378 -9.62 -7.55 -3.81
C LEU A 378 -10.34 -7.54 -5.18
N ALA A 379 -10.70 -8.71 -5.69
CA ALA A 379 -11.47 -8.84 -6.93
C ALA A 379 -12.94 -8.43 -6.80
N SER A 380 -13.52 -8.40 -5.59
CA SER A 380 -14.96 -8.13 -5.38
C SER A 380 -15.40 -6.68 -5.66
N GLY A 381 -14.47 -5.72 -5.63
CA GLY A 381 -14.76 -4.29 -5.86
C GLY A 381 -15.40 -3.53 -4.68
N ALA A 382 -15.88 -4.22 -3.64
CA ALA A 382 -16.49 -3.59 -2.46
C ALA A 382 -15.53 -2.64 -1.74
N TRP A 383 -14.32 -3.11 -1.43
CA TRP A 383 -13.27 -2.33 -0.79
C TRP A 383 -12.86 -1.10 -1.61
N SER A 384 -12.71 -1.25 -2.92
CA SER A 384 -12.32 -0.16 -3.81
C SER A 384 -13.43 0.88 -3.94
N THR A 385 -14.70 0.46 -3.91
CA THR A 385 -15.84 1.39 -3.86
C THR A 385 -15.74 2.25 -2.60
N LEU A 386 -15.49 1.62 -1.46
CA LEU A 386 -15.39 2.30 -0.17
C LEU A 386 -14.18 3.25 -0.11
N ALA A 387 -13.02 2.79 -0.56
CA ALA A 387 -11.81 3.60 -0.65
C ALA A 387 -12.01 4.83 -1.57
N LEU A 388 -12.66 4.65 -2.72
CA LEU A 388 -12.97 5.76 -3.63
C LEU A 388 -13.96 6.75 -3.02
N THR A 389 -15.02 6.30 -2.35
CA THR A 389 -15.95 7.20 -1.64
C THR A 389 -15.22 8.02 -0.58
N ARG A 390 -14.29 7.41 0.16
CA ARG A 390 -13.48 8.13 1.15
C ARG A 390 -12.50 9.11 0.51
N ALA A 391 -11.92 8.77 -0.64
CA ALA A 391 -11.10 9.70 -1.41
C ALA A 391 -11.91 10.92 -1.89
N VAL A 392 -13.15 10.72 -2.36
CA VAL A 392 -14.08 11.81 -2.72
C VAL A 392 -14.32 12.73 -1.53
N GLN A 393 -14.59 12.16 -0.34
CA GLN A 393 -14.80 12.94 0.89
C GLN A 393 -13.55 13.74 1.28
N ARG A 394 -12.36 13.13 1.24
CA ARG A 394 -11.09 13.82 1.57
C ARG A 394 -10.72 14.94 0.63
N LEU A 395 -11.12 14.82 -0.64
CA LEU A 395 -10.96 15.88 -1.63
C LEU A 395 -12.00 17.00 -1.47
N GLY A 396 -12.90 16.93 -0.48
CA GLY A 396 -13.98 17.90 -0.28
C GLY A 396 -15.01 17.87 -1.40
N LEU A 397 -15.08 16.78 -2.17
CA LEU A 397 -16.03 16.62 -3.26
C LEU A 397 -17.37 16.12 -2.69
N PRO A 398 -18.51 16.53 -3.28
CA PRO A 398 -19.81 16.07 -2.78
C PRO A 398 -19.91 14.53 -2.77
N PRO A 399 -20.49 13.96 -1.70
CA PRO A 399 -20.41 12.55 -1.41
C PRO A 399 -21.08 11.68 -2.46
N VAL A 400 -20.55 10.47 -2.64
CA VAL A 400 -21.09 9.41 -3.51
C VAL A 400 -21.48 8.22 -2.63
N GLY A 401 -22.78 7.93 -2.52
CA GLY A 401 -23.31 6.87 -1.65
C GLY A 401 -24.45 7.36 -0.74
N PRO A 402 -24.87 6.57 0.27
CA PRO A 402 -24.16 5.43 0.86
C PRO A 402 -24.14 4.15 -0.01
N PHE A 403 -23.14 3.29 0.20
CA PHE A 403 -23.01 1.98 -0.44
C PHE A 403 -23.02 0.87 0.63
N VAL A 404 -24.20 0.58 1.17
CA VAL A 404 -24.38 -0.29 2.35
C VAL A 404 -23.88 -1.72 2.11
N GLU A 405 -24.09 -2.28 0.91
CA GLU A 405 -23.61 -3.62 0.57
C GLU A 405 -22.08 -3.70 0.51
N ALA A 406 -21.43 -2.69 -0.08
CA ALA A 406 -19.98 -2.61 -0.11
C ALA A 406 -19.40 -2.48 1.31
N GLN A 407 -20.07 -1.70 2.16
CA GLN A 407 -19.74 -1.56 3.57
C GLN A 407 -19.82 -2.91 4.31
N ALA A 408 -20.96 -3.62 4.19
CA ALA A 408 -21.14 -4.92 4.83
C ALA A 408 -20.11 -5.97 4.36
N ALA A 409 -19.76 -5.96 3.07
CA ALA A 409 -18.75 -6.87 2.53
C ALA A 409 -17.33 -6.61 3.10
N VAL A 410 -16.97 -5.34 3.33
CA VAL A 410 -15.69 -4.97 3.94
C VAL A 410 -15.66 -5.31 5.43
N GLU A 411 -16.77 -5.11 6.15
CA GLU A 411 -16.92 -5.57 7.54
C GLU A 411 -16.75 -7.10 7.65
N ALA A 412 -17.40 -7.86 6.77
CA ALA A 412 -17.31 -9.31 6.75
C ALA A 412 -15.88 -9.83 6.47
N GLU A 413 -15.15 -9.16 5.58
CA GLU A 413 -13.73 -9.48 5.33
C GLU A 413 -12.87 -9.20 6.56
N LEU A 414 -13.07 -8.05 7.22
CA LEU A 414 -12.28 -7.66 8.39
C LEU A 414 -12.47 -8.66 9.55
N ASP A 415 -13.71 -9.06 9.79
CA ASP A 415 -14.05 -10.10 10.77
C ASP A 415 -13.45 -11.48 10.38
N SER A 416 -13.43 -11.79 9.08
CA SER A 416 -12.81 -13.02 8.57
C SER A 416 -11.30 -13.05 8.86
N ARG A 417 -10.61 -11.93 8.64
CA ARG A 417 -9.17 -11.81 8.89
C ARG A 417 -8.80 -11.92 10.35
N ASP A 418 -9.57 -11.33 11.27
CA ASP A 418 -9.33 -11.53 12.70
C ASP A 418 -9.47 -13.02 13.10
N ARG A 419 -10.55 -13.68 12.64
CA ARG A 419 -10.75 -15.13 12.90
C ARG A 419 -9.62 -16.00 12.35
N LEU A 420 -9.12 -15.69 11.16
CA LEU A 420 -8.06 -16.44 10.49
C LEU A 420 -6.65 -16.04 10.93
N ARG A 421 -6.51 -15.06 11.83
CA ARG A 421 -5.23 -14.43 12.21
C ARG A 421 -4.44 -13.97 10.98
N ALA A 422 -5.11 -13.26 10.08
CA ALA A 422 -4.52 -12.66 8.90
C ALA A 422 -4.26 -11.16 9.11
N ASP A 423 -3.20 -10.65 8.49
CA ASP A 423 -2.87 -9.22 8.45
C ASP A 423 -3.93 -8.45 7.63
N CYS A 424 -3.97 -7.13 7.82
CA CYS A 424 -4.80 -6.21 7.06
C CYS A 424 -4.10 -5.71 5.78
N ASP A 425 -3.09 -6.44 5.28
CA ASP A 425 -2.37 -6.15 4.04
C ASP A 425 -3.14 -6.62 2.79
N LEU A 426 -2.62 -6.36 1.59
CA LEU A 426 -3.30 -6.80 0.35
C LEU A 426 -3.38 -8.33 0.22
N HIS A 427 -2.45 -9.05 0.85
CA HIS A 427 -2.30 -10.50 0.68
C HIS A 427 -3.01 -11.33 1.77
N ALA A 428 -3.63 -10.68 2.76
CA ALA A 428 -4.13 -11.32 3.97
C ALA A 428 -3.08 -12.26 4.60
N THR A 429 -1.85 -11.74 4.75
CA THR A 429 -0.72 -12.54 5.20
C THR A 429 -1.02 -13.17 6.56
N ARG A 430 -0.93 -14.50 6.64
CA ARG A 430 -1.17 -15.22 7.90
C ARG A 430 -0.10 -14.88 8.93
N ILE A 431 -0.54 -14.50 10.13
CA ILE A 431 0.27 -14.16 11.29
C ILE A 431 0.27 -15.35 12.26
N LEU A 432 1.37 -15.54 12.99
CA LEU A 432 1.48 -16.61 13.99
C LEU A 432 0.64 -16.33 15.25
N TRP A 433 0.52 -15.05 15.63
CA TRP A 433 0.00 -14.59 16.92
C TRP A 433 -1.27 -13.76 16.80
#